data_AF-A0A9X3K1C2-F1
#
_entry.id   AF-A0A9X3K1C2-F1
#
_cell.length_a   1.000
_cell.length_b   1.000
_cell.length_c   1.000
_cell.angle_alpha   90.00
_cell.angle_beta   90.00
_cell.angle_gamma   90.00
#
_symmetry.space_group_name_H-M   'P 1'
#
loop_
_entity.id
_entity.type
_entity.pdbx_description
1 polymer ?
#
loop_
_entity_poly.entity_id
_entity_poly.type
_entity_poly.pdbx_seq_one_letter_code
_entity_poly.pdbx_strand_id
1 'polypeptide(L)'
;MSRYGPKHGLSPRALDMVDAPPLVLQGFDCGFAALAQQIAGKRIGVYADRFSDHRIFVMLGIAEIWRAAADNTIPSQRFGRLRRDEALEELALVIETAEIRRRKAPHDAARKLQLDQLIAMRWWHAAYLPSAYFLNMALNLRYDAGRLSAAAQAEENRERPAA
;
A
#
# COMPACT_ATOMS: atom_id res chain seq x y z
N MET A 1 31.95 27.33 21.25
CA MET A 1 31.36 26.02 21.59
C MET A 1 30.09 26.24 22.38
N SER A 2 28.92 26.17 21.73
CA SER A 2 27.65 26.07 22.44
C SER A 2 26.79 25.07 21.68
N ARG A 3 26.40 24.01 22.38
CA ARG A 3 25.75 22.82 21.83
C ARG A 3 24.32 23.17 21.45
N TYR A 4 23.95 22.76 20.24
CA TYR A 4 22.62 22.81 19.65
C TYR A 4 21.49 22.78 20.68
N GLY A 5 20.68 23.85 20.62
CA GLY A 5 19.38 23.97 21.27
C GLY A 5 18.34 23.00 20.72
N PRO A 6 17.07 23.16 21.11
CA PRO A 6 16.18 22.07 21.47
C PRO A 6 15.78 21.19 20.28
N LYS A 7 15.82 19.88 20.54
CA LYS A 7 15.26 18.79 19.72
C LYS A 7 13.74 18.94 19.65
N HIS A 8 13.25 19.82 18.80
CA HIS A 8 11.83 19.84 18.43
C HIS A 8 11.66 19.38 16.98
N GLY A 9 10.84 18.35 16.82
CA GLY A 9 10.53 17.73 15.55
C GLY A 9 9.98 16.34 15.81
N LEU A 10 8.74 16.31 16.32
CA LEU A 10 7.86 15.16 16.46
C LEU A 10 8.18 14.01 15.49
N SER A 11 8.24 12.79 16.03
CA SER A 11 8.31 11.55 15.24
C SER A 11 7.36 11.61 14.03
N PRO A 12 7.81 11.45 12.78
CA PRO A 12 6.93 11.51 11.61
C PRO A 12 6.14 10.20 11.43
N ARG A 13 5.66 9.62 12.54
CA ARG A 13 4.78 8.44 12.56
C ARG A 13 3.30 8.84 12.67
N ALA A 14 2.96 10.09 12.37
CA ALA A 14 1.57 10.53 12.30
C ALA A 14 0.96 10.04 10.98
N LEU A 15 0.61 8.75 10.96
CA LEU A 15 -0.57 8.36 10.21
C LEU A 15 -1.74 9.05 10.89
N ASP A 16 -2.14 10.23 10.40
CA ASP A 16 -3.44 10.79 10.78
C ASP A 16 -4.50 9.82 10.28
N MET A 17 -5.03 9.01 11.21
CA MET A 17 -6.10 8.06 10.94
C MET A 17 -7.39 8.75 10.45
N VAL A 18 -7.44 10.07 10.58
CA VAL A 18 -8.56 10.94 10.17
C VAL A 18 -8.87 10.80 8.67
N ASP A 19 -7.87 10.50 7.83
CA ASP A 19 -8.04 10.36 6.37
C ASP A 19 -7.78 8.93 5.86
N ALA A 20 -7.72 7.92 6.75
CA ALA A 20 -7.47 6.54 6.34
C ALA A 20 -8.70 5.95 5.60
N PRO A 21 -8.53 5.41 4.37
CA PRO A 21 -9.62 4.73 3.67
C PRO A 21 -10.18 3.55 4.48
N PRO A 22 -11.49 3.22 4.38
CA PRO A 22 -12.09 2.15 5.17
C PRO A 22 -11.37 0.79 5.07
N LEU A 23 -10.86 0.43 3.88
CA LEU A 23 -10.10 -0.81 3.68
C LEU A 23 -8.73 -0.81 4.36
N VAL A 24 -8.17 0.35 4.71
CA VAL A 24 -6.94 0.43 5.52
C VAL A 24 -7.25 0.01 6.97
N LEU A 25 -8.42 0.40 7.48
CA LEU A 25 -8.84 0.13 8.86
C LEU A 25 -9.32 -1.31 9.07
N GLN A 26 -9.81 -1.96 8.01
CA GLN A 26 -10.20 -3.38 8.05
C GLN A 26 -9.00 -4.35 8.12
N GLY A 27 -7.78 -3.82 8.12
CA GLY A 27 -6.55 -4.59 8.20
C GLY A 27 -6.03 -5.01 6.83
N PHE A 28 -4.85 -5.61 6.85
CA PHE A 28 -4.18 -6.09 5.65
C PHE A 28 -4.90 -7.31 5.08
N ASP A 29 -5.53 -7.17 3.91
CA ASP A 29 -6.18 -8.29 3.20
C ASP A 29 -5.18 -8.93 2.20
N CYS A 30 -5.14 -10.26 2.13
CA CYS A 30 -4.33 -10.98 1.14
C CYS A 30 -4.76 -10.68 -0.31
N GLY A 31 -5.99 -10.22 -0.53
CA GLY A 31 -6.51 -9.80 -1.83
C GLY A 31 -5.71 -8.69 -2.51
N PHE A 32 -4.98 -7.87 -1.75
CA PHE A 32 -4.14 -6.79 -2.27
C PHE A 32 -2.93 -7.31 -3.06
N ALA A 33 -2.30 -8.41 -2.62
CA ALA A 33 -1.19 -9.02 -3.33
C ALA A 33 -1.64 -9.64 -4.66
N ALA A 34 -2.78 -10.34 -4.65
CA ALA A 34 -3.40 -10.90 -5.85
C ALA A 34 -3.78 -9.80 -6.86
N LEU A 35 -4.34 -8.69 -6.38
CA LEU A 35 -4.66 -7.54 -7.22
C LEU A 35 -3.41 -6.94 -7.89
N ALA A 36 -2.35 -6.73 -7.11
CA ALA A 36 -1.10 -6.17 -7.62
C ALA A 36 -0.46 -7.07 -8.70
N GLN A 37 -0.46 -8.39 -8.50
CA GLN A 37 -0.01 -9.36 -9.50
C GLN A 37 -0.89 -9.35 -10.75
N GLN A 38 -2.22 -9.29 -10.59
CA GLN A 38 -3.15 -9.21 -11.72
C GLN A 38 -2.93 -7.95 -12.56
N ILE A 39 -2.65 -6.81 -11.92
CA ILE A 39 -2.35 -5.55 -12.62
C ILE A 39 -1.02 -5.68 -13.38
N ALA A 40 0.02 -6.26 -12.76
CA ALA A 40 1.28 -6.50 -13.45
C ALA A 40 1.09 -7.43 -14.66
N GLY A 41 0.33 -8.53 -14.52
CA GLY A 41 0.02 -9.45 -15.62
C GLY A 41 -0.75 -8.80 -16.78
N LYS A 42 -1.77 -7.98 -16.48
CA LYS A 42 -2.51 -7.20 -17.50
C LYS A 42 -1.61 -6.21 -18.23
N ARG A 43 -0.56 -5.73 -17.58
CA ARG A 43 0.38 -4.76 -18.14
C ARG A 43 1.42 -5.43 -19.04
N ILE A 44 1.91 -6.63 -18.72
CA ILE A 44 2.84 -7.39 -19.58
C ILE A 44 2.31 -7.59 -21.01
N GLY A 45 0.98 -7.66 -21.21
CA GLY A 45 0.38 -7.77 -22.55
C GLY A 45 0.13 -6.46 -23.31
N VAL A 46 0.21 -5.29 -22.65
CA VAL A 46 -0.19 -3.98 -23.22
C VAL A 46 1.03 -3.12 -23.60
N TYR A 47 2.20 -3.51 -23.12
CA TYR A 47 3.35 -2.64 -22.99
C TYR A 47 4.55 -3.28 -23.69
N ALA A 48 4.78 -2.85 -24.94
CA ALA A 48 5.83 -3.39 -25.82
C ALA A 48 7.02 -2.42 -25.99
N ASP A 49 7.22 -1.47 -25.08
CA ASP A 49 8.19 -0.38 -25.25
C ASP A 49 9.07 -0.16 -24.00
N ARG A 50 10.31 0.32 -24.13
CA ARG A 50 11.33 0.27 -23.05
C ARG A 50 10.93 0.97 -21.73
N PHE A 51 10.03 1.94 -21.76
CA PHE A 51 9.50 2.59 -20.54
C PHE A 51 8.50 1.73 -19.76
N SER A 52 7.93 0.73 -20.42
CA SER A 52 6.98 -0.15 -19.78
C SER A 52 7.60 -1.22 -18.92
N ASP A 53 8.85 -1.61 -19.22
CA ASP A 53 9.58 -2.60 -18.42
C ASP A 53 9.83 -2.08 -17.00
N HIS A 54 10.16 -0.79 -16.84
CA HIS A 54 10.33 -0.17 -15.52
C HIS A 54 9.00 -0.08 -14.75
N ARG A 55 7.92 0.33 -15.41
CA ARG A 55 6.60 0.44 -14.76
C ARG A 55 6.04 -0.93 -14.37
N ILE A 56 6.27 -1.95 -15.21
CA ILE A 56 5.96 -3.35 -14.88
C ILE A 56 6.82 -3.80 -13.70
N PHE A 57 8.12 -3.49 -13.69
CA PHE A 57 9.02 -3.78 -12.57
C PHE A 57 8.53 -3.15 -11.27
N VAL A 58 8.12 -1.87 -11.29
CA VAL A 58 7.57 -1.17 -10.12
C VAL A 58 6.30 -1.86 -9.62
N MET A 59 5.36 -2.19 -10.51
CA MET A 59 4.13 -2.89 -10.11
C MET A 59 4.39 -4.30 -9.56
N LEU A 60 5.33 -5.04 -10.14
CA LEU A 60 5.76 -6.34 -9.63
C LEU A 60 6.44 -6.21 -8.26
N GLY A 61 7.21 -5.14 -8.04
CA GLY A 61 7.82 -4.84 -6.75
C GLY A 61 6.77 -4.49 -5.70
N ILE A 62 5.76 -3.68 -6.04
CA ILE A 62 4.60 -3.44 -5.17
C ILE A 62 3.93 -4.78 -4.82
N ALA A 63 3.65 -5.63 -5.81
CA ALA A 63 3.04 -6.93 -5.57
C ALA A 63 3.87 -7.80 -4.62
N GLU A 64 5.20 -7.79 -4.77
CA GLU A 64 6.12 -8.52 -3.90
C GLU A 64 6.17 -7.98 -2.48
N ILE A 65 6.13 -6.64 -2.27
CA ILE A 65 6.04 -6.05 -0.93
C ILE A 65 4.80 -6.57 -0.20
N TRP A 66 3.66 -6.55 -0.90
CA TRP A 66 2.39 -7.01 -0.33
C TRP A 66 2.40 -8.51 -0.10
N ARG A 67 2.87 -9.32 -1.05
CA ARG A 67 3.02 -10.77 -0.87
C ARG A 67 3.92 -11.10 0.32
N ALA A 68 5.09 -10.46 0.41
CA ALA A 68 6.04 -10.71 1.49
C ALA A 68 5.48 -10.31 2.87
N ALA A 69 4.74 -9.20 2.94
CA ALA A 69 4.04 -8.79 4.16
C ALA A 69 2.94 -9.78 4.56
N ALA A 70 2.15 -10.28 3.59
CA ALA A 70 1.09 -11.26 3.80
C ALA A 70 1.63 -12.61 4.31
N ASP A 71 2.62 -13.15 3.59
CA ASP A 71 3.14 -14.50 3.80
C ASP A 71 4.16 -14.56 4.95
N ASN A 72 4.49 -13.42 5.56
CA ASN A 72 5.58 -13.31 6.53
C ASN A 72 6.92 -13.82 5.95
N THR A 73 7.26 -13.36 4.75
CA THR A 73 8.50 -13.76 4.04
C THR A 73 9.40 -12.57 3.76
N ILE A 74 10.67 -12.83 3.45
CA ILE A 74 11.60 -11.79 2.99
C ILE A 74 11.28 -11.50 1.52
N PRO A 75 11.07 -10.23 1.13
CA PRO A 75 10.79 -9.89 -0.25
C PRO A 75 12.04 -10.06 -1.14
N SER A 76 11.84 -10.40 -2.41
CA SER A 76 12.93 -10.69 -3.35
C SER A 76 13.89 -9.51 -3.55
N GLN A 77 15.21 -9.77 -3.45
CA GLN A 77 16.28 -8.78 -3.64
C GLN A 77 16.30 -8.15 -5.03
N ARG A 78 15.65 -8.77 -6.04
CA ARG A 78 15.55 -8.21 -7.40
C ARG A 78 14.90 -6.83 -7.42
N PHE A 79 14.05 -6.53 -6.44
CA PHE A 79 13.38 -5.24 -6.30
C PHE A 79 14.05 -4.32 -5.27
N GLY A 80 15.24 -4.66 -4.77
CA GLY A 80 15.91 -3.89 -3.71
C GLY A 80 16.18 -2.42 -4.07
N ARG A 81 16.16 -2.09 -5.38
CA ARG A 81 16.32 -0.72 -5.90
C ARG A 81 15.00 0.06 -6.00
N LEU A 82 13.84 -0.57 -5.81
CA LEU A 82 12.55 0.11 -5.89
C LEU A 82 12.45 1.14 -4.77
N ARG A 83 12.15 2.38 -5.17
CA ARG A 83 11.95 3.48 -4.25
C ARG A 83 10.46 3.74 -3.99
N ARG A 84 10.19 4.36 -2.85
CA ARG A 84 8.83 4.68 -2.39
C ARG A 84 8.10 5.64 -3.34
N ASP A 85 8.80 6.67 -3.82
CA ASP A 85 8.28 7.65 -4.79
C ASP A 85 7.82 6.97 -6.08
N GLU A 86 8.61 6.03 -6.61
CA GLU A 86 8.27 5.25 -7.80
C GLU A 86 7.00 4.43 -7.59
N ALA A 87 6.86 3.79 -6.41
CA ALA A 87 5.64 3.05 -6.07
C ALA A 87 4.41 3.97 -5.97
N LEU A 88 4.56 5.17 -5.40
CA LEU A 88 3.48 6.14 -5.26
C LEU A 88 3.02 6.71 -6.60
N GLU A 89 3.96 7.03 -7.49
CA GLU A 89 3.68 7.51 -8.84
C GLU A 89 2.95 6.45 -9.66
N GLU A 90 3.43 5.21 -9.62
CA GLU A 90 2.80 4.13 -10.37
C GLU A 90 1.38 3.82 -9.87
N LEU A 91 1.18 3.82 -8.55
CA LEU A 91 -0.15 3.63 -7.95
C LEU A 91 -1.11 4.75 -8.33
N ALA A 92 -0.66 6.01 -8.37
CA ALA A 92 -1.50 7.13 -8.81
C ALA A 92 -2.03 6.92 -10.24
N LEU A 93 -1.14 6.51 -11.16
CA LEU A 93 -1.52 6.24 -12.56
C LEU A 93 -2.50 5.06 -12.70
N VAL A 94 -2.33 4.03 -11.88
CA VAL A 94 -3.26 2.87 -11.85
C VAL A 94 -4.62 3.28 -11.28
N ILE A 95 -4.66 4.13 -10.25
CA ILE A 95 -5.88 4.67 -9.64
C ILE A 95 -6.66 5.49 -10.66
N GLU A 96 -6.04 6.44 -11.37
CA GLU A 96 -6.70 7.24 -12.41
C GLU A 96 -7.37 6.36 -13.47
N THR A 97 -6.68 5.30 -13.89
CA THR A 97 -7.22 4.33 -14.86
C THR A 97 -8.43 3.57 -14.28
N ALA A 98 -8.36 3.17 -13.01
CA ALA A 98 -9.45 2.49 -12.32
C ALA A 98 -10.67 3.41 -12.13
N GLU A 99 -10.47 4.69 -11.83
CA GLU A 99 -11.52 5.70 -11.73
C GLU A 99 -12.24 5.92 -13.07
N ILE A 100 -11.50 6.04 -14.17
CA ILE A 100 -12.10 6.12 -15.51
C ILE A 100 -12.97 4.89 -15.79
N ARG A 101 -12.48 3.69 -15.45
CA ARG A 101 -13.24 2.44 -15.62
C ARG A 101 -14.47 2.37 -14.72
N ARG A 102 -14.40 2.88 -13.49
CA ARG A 102 -15.53 2.96 -12.56
C ARG A 102 -16.59 3.95 -13.05
N ARG A 103 -16.20 5.11 -13.58
CA ARG A 103 -17.15 6.09 -14.17
C ARG A 103 -17.96 5.48 -15.32
N LYS A 104 -17.36 4.58 -16.10
CA LYS A 104 -18.04 3.86 -17.19
C LYS A 104 -18.98 2.74 -16.71
N ALA A 105 -18.84 2.28 -15.47
CA ALA A 105 -19.64 1.20 -14.89
C ALA A 105 -19.81 1.44 -13.38
N PRO A 106 -20.60 2.45 -12.97
CA PRO A 106 -20.64 2.92 -11.58
C PRO A 106 -21.24 1.92 -10.59
N HIS A 107 -22.07 0.99 -11.07
CA HIS A 107 -22.73 -0.04 -10.27
C HIS A 107 -21.91 -1.35 -10.16
N ASP A 108 -20.75 -1.43 -10.81
CA ASP A 108 -19.88 -2.59 -10.76
C ASP A 108 -19.14 -2.64 -9.41
N ALA A 109 -19.64 -3.47 -8.50
CA ALA A 109 -19.09 -3.63 -7.15
C ALA A 109 -17.62 -4.09 -7.16
N ALA A 110 -17.22 -4.91 -8.14
CA ALA A 110 -15.85 -5.39 -8.26
C ALA A 110 -14.90 -4.26 -8.64
N ARG A 111 -15.31 -3.35 -9.54
CA ARG A 111 -14.51 -2.15 -9.89
C ARG A 111 -14.40 -1.18 -8.74
N LYS A 112 -15.47 -1.01 -7.94
CA LYS A 112 -15.41 -0.20 -6.72
C LYS A 112 -14.39 -0.78 -5.74
N LEU A 113 -14.48 -2.09 -5.44
CA LEU A 113 -13.55 -2.77 -4.53
C LEU A 113 -12.11 -2.64 -5.01
N GLN A 114 -11.86 -2.86 -6.30
CA GLN A 114 -10.53 -2.70 -6.89
C GLN A 114 -9.96 -1.30 -6.69
N LEU A 115 -10.78 -0.26 -6.92
CA LEU A 115 -10.34 1.13 -6.74
C LEU A 115 -10.05 1.42 -5.26
N ASP A 116 -10.93 0.99 -4.35
CA ASP A 116 -10.75 1.21 -2.92
C ASP A 116 -9.47 0.50 -2.42
N GLN A 117 -9.16 -0.70 -2.92
CA GLN A 117 -7.92 -1.41 -2.64
C GLN A 117 -6.70 -0.62 -3.15
N LEU A 118 -6.72 -0.11 -4.37
CA LEU A 118 -5.60 0.70 -4.90
C LEU A 118 -5.33 1.96 -4.08
N ILE A 119 -6.40 2.64 -3.65
CA ILE A 119 -6.30 3.83 -2.79
C ILE A 119 -5.67 3.47 -1.45
N ALA A 120 -6.11 2.37 -0.83
CA ALA A 120 -5.53 1.86 0.41
C ALA A 120 -4.05 1.48 0.25
N MET A 121 -3.66 0.86 -0.88
CA MET A 121 -2.24 0.58 -1.15
C MET A 121 -1.41 1.84 -1.20
N ARG A 122 -1.88 2.86 -1.92
CA ARG A 122 -1.17 4.13 -2.06
C ARG A 122 -1.03 4.84 -0.72
N TRP A 123 -2.06 4.82 0.11
CA TRP A 123 -2.03 5.39 1.46
C TRP A 123 -0.94 4.73 2.32
N TRP A 124 -0.86 3.39 2.32
CA TRP A 124 0.18 2.66 3.05
C TRP A 124 1.60 2.99 2.58
N HIS A 125 1.82 3.08 1.27
CA HIS A 125 3.13 3.51 0.75
C HIS A 125 3.46 4.96 1.10
N ALA A 126 2.45 5.82 1.22
CA ALA A 126 2.62 7.20 1.66
C ALA A 126 2.95 7.31 3.16
N ALA A 127 2.60 6.30 3.96
CA ALA A 127 2.90 6.26 5.38
C ALA A 127 4.38 6.08 5.71
N TYR A 128 5.14 5.45 4.80
CA TYR A 128 6.55 5.15 5.06
C TYR A 128 7.41 6.42 5.08
N LEU A 129 8.50 6.38 5.85
CA LEU A 129 9.51 7.43 5.81
C LEU A 129 10.09 7.57 4.39
N PRO A 130 10.43 8.79 3.93
CA PRO A 130 10.92 9.02 2.56
C PRO A 130 12.16 8.22 2.15
N SER A 131 12.95 7.74 3.12
CA SER A 131 14.14 6.91 2.89
C SER A 131 13.87 5.39 3.01
N ALA A 132 12.62 4.96 3.07
CA ALA A 132 12.28 3.55 3.24
C ALA A 132 12.72 2.74 2.02
N TYR A 133 13.79 1.95 2.19
CA TYR A 133 14.21 0.92 1.25
C TYR A 133 13.15 -0.19 1.13
N PHE A 134 13.15 -0.89 0.00
CA PHE A 134 12.21 -1.97 -0.35
C PHE A 134 11.90 -2.96 0.79
N LEU A 135 12.93 -3.46 1.48
CA LEU A 135 12.77 -4.36 2.63
C LEU A 135 12.04 -3.69 3.81
N ASN A 136 12.38 -2.43 4.10
CA ASN A 136 11.74 -1.66 5.16
C ASN A 136 10.28 -1.39 4.84
N MET A 137 9.90 -1.21 3.57
CA MET A 137 8.50 -1.06 3.19
C MET A 137 7.68 -2.31 3.56
N ALA A 138 8.16 -3.51 3.22
CA ALA A 138 7.47 -4.77 3.56
C ALA A 138 7.39 -5.00 5.08
N LEU A 139 8.47 -4.73 5.82
CA LEU A 139 8.51 -4.90 7.27
C LEU A 139 7.60 -3.91 8.01
N ASN A 140 7.58 -2.63 7.62
CA ASN A 140 6.70 -1.63 8.22
C ASN A 140 5.23 -1.93 7.91
N LEU A 141 4.90 -2.29 6.67
CA LEU A 141 3.54 -2.65 6.27
C LEU A 141 2.96 -3.74 7.16
N ARG A 142 3.74 -4.80 7.40
CA ARG A 142 3.35 -5.89 8.29
C ARG A 142 3.10 -5.41 9.71
N TYR A 143 4.06 -4.68 10.29
CA TYR A 143 3.97 -4.23 11.67
C TYR A 143 2.77 -3.31 11.89
N ASP A 144 2.61 -2.30 11.03
CA ASP A 144 1.57 -1.30 11.18
C ASP A 144 0.19 -1.86 10.89
N ALA A 145 0.05 -2.74 9.90
CA ALA A 145 -1.24 -3.33 9.60
C ALA A 145 -1.68 -4.35 10.67
N GLY A 146 -0.74 -5.10 11.26
CA GLY A 146 -1.02 -5.94 12.43
C GLY A 146 -1.48 -5.11 13.63
N ARG A 147 -0.84 -3.95 13.87
CA ARG A 147 -1.23 -3.02 14.94
C ARG A 147 -2.62 -2.43 14.72
N LEU A 148 -2.96 -1.99 13.50
CA LEU A 148 -4.29 -1.43 13.19
C LEU A 148 -5.39 -2.49 13.24
N SER A 149 -5.15 -3.70 12.73
CA SER A 149 -6.10 -4.81 12.79
C SER A 149 -6.42 -5.21 14.23
N ALA A 150 -5.40 -5.31 15.10
CA ALA A 150 -5.59 -5.58 16.52
C ALA A 150 -6.38 -4.46 17.23
N ALA A 151 -6.15 -3.19 16.87
CA ALA A 151 -6.89 -2.06 17.41
C ALA A 151 -8.37 -2.08 16.98
N ALA A 152 -8.65 -2.38 15.71
CA ALA A 152 -10.02 -2.50 15.20
C ALA A 152 -10.79 -3.65 15.90
N GLN A 153 -10.15 -4.81 16.08
CA GLN A 153 -10.75 -5.94 16.81
C GLN A 153 -11.00 -5.63 18.30
N ALA A 154 -10.10 -4.86 18.93
CA ALA A 154 -10.27 -4.45 20.32
C ALA A 154 -11.47 -3.50 20.49
N GLU A 155 -11.76 -2.66 19.50
CA GLU A 155 -12.92 -1.77 19.52
C GLU A 155 -14.23 -2.53 19.24
N GLU A 156 -14.24 -3.43 18.26
CA GLU A 156 -15.41 -4.29 17.97
C GLU A 156 -15.81 -5.16 19.18
N ASN A 157 -14.82 -5.63 19.95
CA ASN A 157 -15.06 -6.38 21.19
C ASN A 157 -15.54 -5.51 22.36
N ARG A 158 -15.31 -4.19 22.34
CA ARG A 158 -15.91 -3.25 23.32
C ARG A 158 -17.35 -2.90 22.98
N GLU A 159 -17.67 -2.85 21.70
CA GLU A 159 -19.01 -2.47 21.21
C GLU A 159 -20.01 -3.64 21.19
N ARG A 160 -19.56 -4.91 21.26
CA ARG A 160 -20.45 -6.05 21.55
C ARG A 160 -20.81 -6.06 23.04
N PRO A 161 -22.08 -5.76 23.43
CA PRO A 161 -22.50 -6.01 24.79
C PRO A 161 -22.43 -7.52 25.04
N ALA A 162 -21.97 -7.91 26.22
CA ALA A 162 -22.12 -9.28 26.69
C ALA A 162 -23.61 -9.64 26.64
N ALA A 163 -23.96 -10.54 25.71
CA ALA A 163 -25.28 -11.12 25.58
C ALA A 163 -25.54 -12.14 26.69
#